data_AF-A0A932T774-F1
#
_entry.id   AF-A0A932T774-F1
#
_cell.length_a   1.000
_cell.length_b   1.000
_cell.length_c   1.000
_cell.angle_alpha   90.00
_cell.angle_beta   90.00
_cell.angle_gamma   90.00
#
_symmetry.space_group_name_H-M   'P 1'
#
loop_
_entity.id
_entity.type
_entity.pdbx_description
1 polymer ?
#
loop_
_entity_poly.entity_id
_entity_poly.type
_entity_poly.pdbx_seq_one_letter_code
_entity_poly.pdbx_strand_id
1 'polypeptide(L)'
;MSATSPTNSGYVFTMSNSTTSNELLQYTIENDGSLSFKQSLSTGGTGTGAGLGDQGAVTLSTDKKFIFVVNAGDSSVSSFTISSVGAVALVGKYSLAGVRPISVTQRGNLVYVLNSAGAIGAASLEGFTL
;
A
#
# COMPACT_ATOMS: atom_id res chain seq x y z
N MET A 1 7.21 21.99 35.30
CA MET A 1 7.08 20.55 35.01
C MET A 1 7.27 20.41 33.51
N SER A 2 8.30 19.71 33.03
CA SER A 2 8.53 19.53 31.59
C SER A 2 7.84 18.23 31.16
N ALA A 3 6.87 18.31 30.25
CA ALA A 3 6.26 17.13 29.65
C ALA A 3 7.26 16.54 28.65
N THR A 4 7.66 15.28 28.84
CA THR A 4 8.36 14.53 27.80
C THR A 4 7.40 14.33 26.63
N SER A 5 7.66 15.00 25.50
CA SER A 5 6.96 14.71 24.25
C SER A 5 7.08 13.21 23.96
N PRO A 6 5.97 12.52 23.63
CA PRO A 6 6.05 11.12 23.23
C PRO A 6 7.02 11.02 22.04
N THR A 7 7.97 10.10 22.10
CA THR A 7 8.83 9.79 20.95
C THR A 7 7.92 9.32 19.82
N ASN A 8 7.74 10.17 18.81
CA ASN A 8 6.85 9.88 17.69
C ASN A 8 7.56 8.97 16.70
N SER A 9 7.97 7.78 17.14
CA SER A 9 8.72 6.83 16.32
C SER A 9 7.75 5.92 15.56
N GLY A 10 7.81 5.96 14.24
CA GLY A 10 6.95 5.14 13.39
C GLY A 10 7.34 5.26 11.92
N TYR A 11 6.49 4.70 11.07
CA TYR A 11 6.67 4.74 9.62
C TYR A 11 5.41 5.23 8.93
N VAL A 12 5.60 6.01 7.86
CA VAL A 12 4.56 6.36 6.91
C VAL A 12 4.85 5.64 5.60
N PHE A 13 3.79 5.07 4.99
CA PHE A 13 3.86 4.38 3.73
C PHE A 13 2.96 5.07 2.71
N THR A 14 3.48 5.23 1.50
CA THR A 14 2.73 5.69 0.33
C THR A 14 3.28 4.98 -0.91
N MET A 15 2.81 5.32 -2.11
CA MET A 15 3.29 4.72 -3.35
C MET A 15 3.66 5.78 -4.40
N SER A 16 4.59 5.43 -5.29
CA SER A 16 5.05 6.34 -6.35
C SER A 16 4.02 6.55 -7.46
N ASN A 17 3.12 5.58 -7.67
CA ASN A 17 2.14 5.55 -8.77
C ASN A 17 2.78 5.69 -10.17
N SER A 18 4.04 5.26 -10.32
CA SER A 18 4.77 5.34 -11.58
C SER A 18 4.23 4.37 -12.62
N THR A 19 4.12 4.81 -13.88
CA THR A 19 3.63 3.99 -15.01
C THR A 19 4.59 2.90 -15.45
N THR A 20 5.86 2.98 -15.06
CA THR A 20 6.90 2.02 -15.48
C THR A 20 7.37 1.12 -14.35
N SER A 21 7.36 1.61 -13.10
CA SER A 21 7.71 0.83 -11.92
C SER A 21 7.08 1.48 -10.69
N ASN A 22 5.91 0.98 -10.29
CA ASN A 22 5.26 1.44 -9.07
C ASN A 22 6.04 0.94 -7.85
N GLU A 23 6.20 1.80 -6.85
CA GLU A 23 7.02 1.51 -5.67
C GLU A 23 6.26 1.83 -4.39
N LEU A 24 6.48 1.01 -3.36
CA LEU A 24 6.16 1.35 -1.98
C LEU A 24 7.24 2.31 -1.47
N LEU A 25 6.84 3.51 -1.06
CA LEU A 25 7.70 4.51 -0.47
C LEU A 25 7.55 4.48 1.05
N GLN A 26 8.67 4.36 1.76
CA GLN A 26 8.72 4.34 3.21
C GLN A 26 9.41 5.59 3.75
N TYR A 27 8.77 6.20 4.76
CA TYR A 27 9.31 7.33 5.51
C TYR A 27 9.38 6.98 6.99
N THR A 28 10.39 7.48 7.68
CA THR A 28 10.49 7.46 9.14
C THR A 28 9.82 8.71 9.70
N ILE A 29 9.09 8.57 10.81
CA ILE A 29 8.59 9.69 11.60
C ILE A 29 9.66 10.07 12.62
N GLU A 30 10.16 11.30 12.55
CA GLU A 30 11.15 11.84 13.47
C GLU A 30 10.49 12.31 14.78
N ASN A 31 11.30 12.59 15.80
CA ASN A 31 10.80 13.01 17.12
C ASN A 31 9.99 14.33 17.09
N ASP A 32 10.24 15.19 16.10
CA ASP A 32 9.50 16.44 15.88
C ASP A 32 8.26 16.25 14.98
N GLY A 33 7.97 15.02 14.57
CA GLY A 33 6.87 14.66 13.66
C GLY A 33 7.17 14.87 12.18
N SER A 34 8.37 15.34 11.81
CA SER A 34 8.78 15.43 10.41
C SER A 34 8.99 14.04 9.80
N LEU A 35 8.96 13.98 8.46
CA LEU A 35 9.14 12.74 7.71
C LEU A 35 10.49 12.73 7.00
N SER A 36 11.30 11.71 7.27
CA SER A 36 12.53 11.43 6.53
C SER A 36 12.31 10.28 5.57
N PHE A 37 12.64 10.47 4.28
CA PHE A 37 12.60 9.37 3.32
C PHE A 37 13.60 8.27 3.73
N LYS A 38 13.14 7.03 3.77
CA LYS A 38 13.95 5.87 4.14
C LYS A 38 14.35 5.04 2.93
N GLN A 39 13.38 4.64 2.10
CA GLN A 39 13.61 3.79 0.92
C GLN A 39 12.38 3.73 0.01
N SER A 40 12.61 3.30 -1.24
CA SER A 40 11.59 2.82 -2.17
C SER A 40 11.78 1.32 -2.42
N LEU A 41 10.68 0.58 -2.56
CA LEU A 41 10.71 -0.83 -2.92
C LEU A 41 9.77 -1.07 -4.09
N SER A 42 10.25 -1.74 -5.13
CA SER A 42 9.41 -2.12 -6.26
C SER A 42 8.25 -2.99 -5.80
N THR A 43 7.05 -2.66 -6.28
CA THR A 43 5.86 -3.51 -6.16
C THR A 43 5.88 -4.67 -7.16
N GLY A 44 6.77 -4.63 -8.16
CA GLY A 44 6.72 -5.51 -9.32
C GLY A 44 5.55 -5.20 -10.27
N GLY A 45 4.78 -4.14 -10.04
CA GLY A 45 3.69 -3.70 -10.90
C GLY A 45 3.79 -2.25 -11.33
N THR A 46 2.73 -1.75 -11.99
CA THR A 46 2.68 -0.39 -12.53
C THR A 46 1.51 0.41 -11.96
N GLY A 47 1.72 1.70 -11.83
CA GLY A 47 0.70 2.69 -11.53
C GLY A 47 0.16 3.32 -12.80
N THR A 48 -0.70 4.31 -12.64
CA THR A 48 -1.31 5.03 -13.78
C THR A 48 -0.62 6.36 -14.07
N GLY A 49 0.23 6.86 -13.17
CA GLY A 49 0.78 8.22 -13.23
C GLY A 49 -0.27 9.32 -13.02
N ALA A 50 -1.53 8.95 -12.74
CA ALA A 50 -2.66 9.85 -12.54
C ALA A 50 -3.35 9.55 -11.20
N GLY A 51 -4.07 10.53 -10.65
CA GLY A 51 -4.80 10.33 -9.40
C GLY A 51 -5.76 9.14 -9.48
N LEU A 52 -5.80 8.32 -8.41
CA LEU A 52 -6.66 7.13 -8.36
C LEU A 52 -8.11 7.46 -7.96
N GLY A 53 -8.38 8.68 -7.49
CA GLY A 53 -9.72 9.13 -7.12
C GLY A 53 -10.22 8.64 -5.76
N ASP A 54 -9.55 7.65 -5.16
CA ASP A 54 -9.92 7.04 -3.88
C ASP A 54 -8.77 7.02 -2.87
N GLN A 55 -9.11 6.90 -1.59
CA GLN A 55 -8.17 6.64 -0.50
C GLN A 55 -7.97 5.13 -0.29
N GLY A 56 -6.82 4.75 0.27
CA GLY A 56 -6.54 3.34 0.60
C GLY A 56 -5.81 2.56 -0.49
N ALA A 57 -5.08 3.23 -1.37
CA ALA A 57 -4.17 2.59 -2.32
C ALA A 57 -3.01 1.82 -1.65
N VAL A 58 -2.71 2.18 -0.39
CA VAL A 58 -1.77 1.48 0.49
C VAL A 58 -2.44 1.20 1.83
N THR A 59 -2.40 -0.05 2.31
CA THR A 59 -3.01 -0.45 3.58
C THR A 59 -2.06 -1.32 4.40
N LEU A 60 -1.88 -0.98 5.68
CA LEU A 60 -1.23 -1.82 6.67
C LEU A 60 -2.25 -2.79 7.27
N SER A 61 -1.91 -4.07 7.32
CA SER A 61 -2.68 -5.11 8.01
C SER A 61 -2.89 -4.79 9.49
N THR A 62 -3.97 -5.33 10.06
CA THR A 62 -4.35 -5.09 11.47
C THR A 62 -3.27 -5.55 12.45
N ASP A 63 -2.55 -6.64 12.14
CA ASP A 63 -1.46 -7.18 12.97
C ASP A 63 -0.10 -6.50 12.70
N LYS A 64 -0.06 -5.51 11.80
CA LYS A 64 1.11 -4.73 11.42
C LYS A 64 2.26 -5.56 10.86
N LYS A 65 1.96 -6.70 10.20
CA LYS A 65 2.99 -7.55 9.58
C LYS A 65 3.05 -7.45 8.07
N PHE A 66 1.96 -7.01 7.44
CA PHE A 66 1.84 -6.88 5.99
C PHE A 66 1.40 -5.49 5.55
N ILE A 67 1.92 -5.03 4.42
CA ILE A 67 1.50 -3.83 3.69
C ILE A 67 1.00 -4.27 2.32
N PHE A 68 -0.16 -3.77 1.91
CA PHE A 68 -0.76 -4.01 0.58
C PHE A 68 -0.70 -2.74 -0.24
N VAL A 69 -0.36 -2.86 -1.52
CA VAL A 69 -0.23 -1.73 -2.46
C VAL A 69 -0.94 -2.07 -3.76
N VAL A 70 -1.88 -1.23 -4.19
CA VAL A 70 -2.54 -1.41 -5.49
C VAL A 70 -1.62 -1.01 -6.64
N ASN A 71 -1.66 -1.76 -7.73
CA ASN A 71 -1.00 -1.46 -8.98
C ASN A 71 -2.08 -1.23 -10.03
N ALA A 72 -2.54 0.01 -10.08
CA ALA A 72 -3.66 0.42 -10.92
C ALA A 72 -3.37 0.28 -12.43
N GLY A 73 -2.09 0.33 -12.82
CA GLY A 73 -1.66 0.26 -14.22
C GLY A 73 -1.69 -1.14 -14.82
N ASP A 74 -1.51 -2.19 -14.01
CA ASP A 74 -1.46 -3.58 -14.47
C ASP A 74 -2.49 -4.51 -13.82
N SER A 75 -3.45 -3.95 -13.09
CA SER A 75 -4.55 -4.69 -12.46
C SER A 75 -4.06 -5.76 -11.49
N SER A 76 -3.18 -5.34 -10.56
CA SER A 76 -2.68 -6.22 -9.52
C SER A 76 -2.61 -5.53 -8.16
N VAL A 77 -2.36 -6.32 -7.11
CA VAL A 77 -2.00 -5.82 -5.79
C VAL A 77 -0.72 -6.51 -5.33
N SER A 78 0.17 -5.77 -4.70
CA SER A 78 1.41 -6.30 -4.14
C SER A 78 1.34 -6.33 -2.62
N SER A 79 1.98 -7.33 -2.02
CA SER A 79 2.06 -7.53 -0.57
C SER A 79 3.52 -7.51 -0.13
N PHE A 80 3.78 -6.79 0.96
CA PHE A 80 5.09 -6.68 1.58
C PHE A 80 5.00 -7.14 3.03
N THR A 81 6.01 -7.81 3.54
CA THR A 81 6.19 -7.97 5.00
C THR A 81 6.82 -6.73 5.60
N ILE A 82 6.48 -6.43 6.85
CA ILE A 82 7.16 -5.43 7.67
C ILE A 82 7.47 -5.98 9.06
N SER A 83 8.70 -5.75 9.53
CA SER A 83 9.12 -6.09 10.89
C SER A 83 8.91 -4.91 11.86
N SER A 84 9.00 -5.19 13.16
CA SER A 84 8.92 -4.16 14.21
C SER A 84 10.02 -3.10 14.12
N VAL A 85 11.16 -3.41 13.49
CA VAL A 85 12.27 -2.48 13.21
C VAL A 85 12.15 -1.82 11.83
N GLY A 86 11.01 -2.01 11.14
CA GLY A 86 10.69 -1.38 9.87
C GLY A 86 11.49 -1.90 8.68
N ALA A 87 12.00 -3.14 8.75
CA ALA A 87 12.53 -3.82 7.58
C ALA A 87 11.35 -4.29 6.72
N VAL A 88 11.40 -3.99 5.42
CA VAL A 88 10.32 -4.25 4.47
C VAL A 88 10.83 -5.13 3.34
N ALA A 89 10.03 -6.09 2.90
CA ALA A 89 10.35 -6.96 1.77
C ALA A 89 9.09 -7.32 0.98
N LEU A 90 9.18 -7.34 -0.35
CA LEU A 90 8.09 -7.82 -1.21
C LEU A 90 7.94 -9.33 -1.02
N VAL A 91 6.72 -9.80 -0.79
CA VAL A 91 6.42 -11.23 -0.59
C VAL A 91 5.45 -11.81 -1.60
N GLY A 92 4.72 -10.97 -2.34
CA GLY A 92 3.86 -11.45 -3.41
C GLY A 92 3.22 -10.34 -4.24
N LYS A 93 2.80 -10.71 -5.44
CA LYS A 93 2.00 -9.90 -6.35
C LYS A 93 0.84 -10.77 -6.84
N TYR A 94 -0.37 -10.26 -6.75
CA TYR A 94 -1.59 -10.98 -7.11
C TYR A 94 -2.31 -10.24 -8.22
N SER A 95 -2.54 -10.92 -9.35
CA SER A 95 -3.33 -10.40 -10.47
C SER A 95 -4.81 -10.46 -10.15
N LEU A 96 -5.52 -9.38 -10.47
CA LEU A 96 -6.95 -9.23 -10.25
C LEU A 96 -7.71 -9.51 -11.55
N ALA A 97 -8.95 -9.96 -11.42
CA ALA A 97 -9.89 -10.05 -12.55
C ALA A 97 -10.49 -8.69 -12.90
N GLY A 98 -10.66 -7.81 -11.89
CA GLY A 98 -11.05 -6.42 -12.09
C GLY A 98 -9.90 -5.57 -12.66
N VAL A 99 -10.23 -4.40 -13.21
CA VAL A 99 -9.28 -3.49 -13.86
C VAL A 99 -9.10 -2.22 -13.05
N ARG A 100 -7.85 -1.74 -12.99
CA ARG A 100 -7.51 -0.47 -12.34
C ARG A 100 -7.99 -0.45 -10.87
N PRO A 101 -7.39 -1.29 -10.01
CA PRO A 101 -7.61 -1.24 -8.57
C PRO A 101 -7.24 0.13 -8.02
N ILE A 102 -8.10 0.69 -7.18
CA ILE A 102 -7.98 2.05 -6.64
C ILE A 102 -7.90 2.07 -5.12
N SER A 103 -8.39 1.04 -4.43
CA SER A 103 -8.23 0.88 -2.99
C SER A 103 -8.17 -0.58 -2.57
N VAL A 104 -7.46 -0.83 -1.48
CA VAL A 104 -7.33 -2.14 -0.84
C VAL A 104 -7.55 -2.00 0.66
N THR A 105 -8.30 -2.92 1.27
CA THR A 105 -8.48 -3.00 2.72
C THR A 105 -8.34 -4.43 3.22
N GLN A 106 -8.08 -4.60 4.51
CA GLN A 106 -7.75 -5.89 5.10
C GLN A 106 -8.45 -6.06 6.46
N ARG A 107 -9.06 -7.23 6.68
CA ARG A 107 -9.61 -7.62 7.98
C ARG A 107 -9.39 -9.11 8.26
N GLY A 108 -8.75 -9.44 9.38
CA GLY A 108 -8.47 -10.84 9.76
C GLY A 108 -7.50 -11.50 8.77
N ASN A 109 -7.98 -12.49 8.02
CA ASN A 109 -7.24 -13.11 6.91
C ASN A 109 -7.77 -12.68 5.53
N LEU A 110 -8.71 -11.74 5.46
CA LEU A 110 -9.34 -11.31 4.21
C LEU A 110 -8.73 -9.99 3.73
N VAL A 111 -8.50 -9.90 2.43
CA VAL A 111 -8.14 -8.69 1.70
C VAL A 111 -9.23 -8.42 0.67
N TYR A 112 -9.66 -7.16 0.58
CA TYR A 112 -10.65 -6.71 -0.40
C TYR A 112 -10.08 -5.57 -1.23
N VAL A 113 -10.28 -5.63 -2.54
CA VAL A 113 -9.80 -4.64 -3.50
C VAL A 113 -10.97 -4.10 -4.29
N LEU A 114 -11.10 -2.77 -4.31
CA LEU A 114 -12.04 -2.06 -5.16
C LEU A 114 -11.37 -1.74 -6.49
N ASN A 115 -12.01 -2.14 -7.58
CA ASN A 115 -11.62 -1.84 -8.94
C ASN A 115 -12.53 -0.74 -9.49
N SER A 116 -11.92 0.33 -10.01
CA SER A 116 -12.67 1.45 -10.64
C SER A 116 -13.41 1.05 -11.92
N ALA A 117 -13.03 -0.09 -12.52
CA ALA A 117 -13.75 -0.71 -13.61
C ALA A 117 -13.59 -2.24 -13.54
N GLY A 118 -14.65 -2.99 -13.83
CA GLY A 118 -14.60 -4.42 -14.06
C GLY A 118 -14.46 -4.72 -15.55
N ALA A 119 -14.38 -6.01 -15.90
CA ALA A 119 -14.35 -6.48 -17.29
C ALA A 119 -15.53 -5.97 -18.15
N ILE A 120 -16.64 -5.55 -17.52
CA ILE A 120 -17.87 -5.04 -18.16
C ILE A 120 -18.13 -3.54 -17.90
N GLY A 121 -17.14 -2.78 -17.39
CA GLY A 121 -17.22 -1.32 -17.27
C GLY A 121 -17.85 -0.76 -15.98
N ALA A 122 -18.37 -1.59 -15.08
CA ALA A 122 -18.84 -1.17 -13.75
C ALA A 122 -17.79 -1.43 -12.67
N ALA A 123 -17.74 -0.63 -11.61
CA ALA A 123 -16.85 -0.89 -10.47
C ALA A 123 -17.11 -2.29 -9.89
N SER A 124 -16.06 -2.95 -9.41
CA SER A 124 -16.16 -4.32 -8.87
C SER A 124 -15.31 -4.49 -7.62
N LEU A 125 -15.73 -5.40 -6.74
CA LEU A 125 -14.99 -5.78 -5.54
C LEU A 125 -14.44 -7.19 -5.72
N GLU A 126 -13.15 -7.37 -5.48
CA GLU A 126 -12.49 -8.65 -5.47
C GLU A 126 -11.93 -8.93 -4.07
N GLY A 127 -12.01 -10.18 -3.61
CA GLY A 127 -11.54 -10.55 -2.28
C GLY A 127 -10.76 -11.86 -2.30
N PHE A 128 -9.70 -11.92 -1.51
CA PHE A 128 -8.88 -13.11 -1.34
C PHE A 128 -8.40 -13.26 0.11
N THR A 129 -7.89 -14.44 0.44
CA THR A 129 -7.33 -14.75 1.75
C THR A 129 -5.81 -14.72 1.75
N LEU A 130 -5.21 -14.29 2.86
CA LEU A 130 -3.77 -14.35 3.13
C LEU A 130 -3.28 -15.75 3.46
#